data_AF-A0AAW0TMV9-F1
#
_entry.id   AF-A0AAW0TMV9-F1
#
_cell.length_a   1.000
_cell.length_b   1.000
_cell.length_c   1.000
_cell.angle_alpha   90.00
_cell.angle_beta   90.00
_cell.angle_gamma   90.00
#
_symmetry.space_group_name_H-M   'P 1'
#
loop_
_entity.id
_entity.type
_entity.pdbx_description
1 polymer ?
#
loop_
_entity_poly.entity_id
_entity_poly.type
_entity_poly.pdbx_seq_one_letter_code
_entity_poly.pdbx_strand_id
1 'polypeptide(L)'
;MILFELLDTTTQGAQVLQCDTPVGPCDGNSHTSFIPDSSPNSHVPSLQSWPGQYDFKISLPIGNKDRNKWCYSMLQNKVYLCPLIAVPIHVKLLQWFDASITITPVFKESRHRVEAVMPCFNCKNKVNSDVADHLVMVEGQECVYKQVNERYVVSVPLHPPPPGEVTSTLLVKLSCLQSCIGGPNRRPFCLVFTLHDSSGNVVGRQVLDLKCCRCPSRDMLNEDKAEQKRQRPSQPINDFHQLDRVQALKRSAAPVATTGEKKKRFNIKMEPGTENRYRSVTVPVEFVGKVKTYINSLIAEDYIRRNQPNILLFSEDEL
;
A
#
# COMPACT_ATOMS: atom_id res chain seq x y z
N MET A 1 -6.46 81.13 -19.28
CA MET A 1 -6.76 81.12 -20.72
C MET A 1 -6.56 79.69 -21.21
N ILE A 2 -7.65 79.00 -21.57
CA ILE A 2 -7.76 77.73 -22.33
C ILE A 2 -7.24 76.45 -21.58
N LEU A 3 -8.00 75.43 -21.14
CA LEU A 3 -9.09 74.51 -21.58
C LEU A 3 -8.60 73.12 -22.08
N PHE A 4 -9.05 72.04 -21.38
CA PHE A 4 -9.15 70.57 -21.66
C PHE A 4 -7.88 69.78 -22.08
N GLU A 5 -7.70 68.47 -21.85
CA GLU A 5 -8.63 67.33 -21.72
C GLU A 5 -7.98 66.10 -21.01
N LEU A 6 -8.83 65.08 -20.74
CA LEU A 6 -8.70 63.86 -19.92
C LEU A 6 -7.66 62.80 -20.36
N LEU A 7 -7.28 61.90 -19.44
CA LEU A 7 -7.36 60.43 -19.58
C LEU A 7 -6.95 59.71 -18.27
N ASP A 8 -7.85 58.87 -17.76
CA ASP A 8 -7.60 57.86 -16.71
C ASP A 8 -7.32 56.50 -17.35
N THR A 9 -6.31 55.76 -16.89
CA THR A 9 -6.33 54.29 -16.86
C THR A 9 -5.25 53.69 -15.94
N THR A 10 -5.72 53.00 -14.90
CA THR A 10 -5.29 51.70 -14.36
C THR A 10 -3.81 51.27 -14.46
N THR A 11 -3.19 50.89 -13.33
CA THR A 11 -2.42 49.63 -13.22
C THR A 11 -2.37 49.12 -11.77
N GLN A 12 -2.45 47.79 -11.69
CA GLN A 12 -2.52 46.86 -10.56
C GLN A 12 -1.27 46.81 -9.66
N GLY A 13 -1.39 46.20 -8.48
CA GLY A 13 -0.36 45.25 -8.05
C GLY A 13 -0.20 44.99 -6.55
N ALA A 14 -0.27 43.70 -6.21
CA ALA A 14 0.36 43.00 -5.09
C ALA A 14 -0.32 43.02 -3.70
N GLN A 15 -0.98 41.89 -3.39
CA GLN A 15 -1.27 41.43 -2.03
C GLN A 15 -0.05 40.75 -1.42
N VAL A 16 0.21 41.02 -0.14
CA VAL A 16 1.18 40.33 0.73
C VAL A 16 0.40 39.66 1.87
N LEU A 17 0.74 38.39 2.14
CA LEU A 17 0.30 37.61 3.29
C LEU A 17 0.71 38.29 4.61
N GLN A 18 -0.16 38.27 5.62
CA GLN A 18 0.31 38.34 7.01
C GLN A 18 -0.59 37.56 7.97
N CYS A 19 0.06 36.70 8.76
CA CYS A 19 -0.46 36.02 9.93
C CYS A 19 -0.13 36.82 11.21
N ASP A 20 -1.04 36.77 12.19
CA ASP A 20 -0.81 36.60 13.65
C ASP A 20 -1.81 37.38 14.54
N THR A 21 -2.64 36.60 15.26
CA THR A 21 -3.24 36.64 16.65
C THR A 21 -3.30 37.94 17.50
N PRO A 22 -4.18 38.09 18.56
CA PRO A 22 -4.49 37.09 19.62
C PRO A 22 -5.93 37.05 20.22
N VAL A 23 -6.09 36.12 21.17
CA VAL A 23 -7.27 35.59 21.89
C VAL A 23 -8.01 36.59 22.81
N GLY A 24 -9.34 36.45 22.91
CA GLY A 24 -10.19 36.93 24.03
C GLY A 24 -11.48 36.09 24.17
N PRO A 25 -12.10 35.97 25.37
CA PRO A 25 -12.98 34.86 25.72
C PRO A 25 -14.47 35.23 25.80
N CYS A 26 -15.38 34.37 25.31
CA CYS A 26 -16.71 34.14 25.89
C CYS A 26 -17.51 33.08 25.11
N ASP A 27 -18.02 32.10 25.87
CA ASP A 27 -19.37 31.54 25.85
C ASP A 27 -19.96 30.90 24.59
N GLY A 28 -20.06 29.56 24.68
CA GLY A 28 -21.25 28.77 24.35
C GLY A 28 -22.03 29.10 23.08
N ASN A 29 -21.72 28.42 21.99
CA ASN A 29 -22.79 27.83 21.18
C ASN A 29 -22.29 26.62 20.38
N SER A 30 -22.95 25.49 20.58
CA SER A 30 -22.80 24.27 19.80
C SER A 30 -23.28 24.52 18.36
N HIS A 31 -22.36 24.90 17.47
CA HIS A 31 -22.57 24.80 16.04
C HIS A 31 -21.74 23.64 15.49
N THR A 32 -22.33 22.45 15.52
CA THR A 32 -21.98 21.38 14.57
C THR A 32 -22.28 21.92 13.17
N SER A 33 -21.24 22.44 12.51
CA SER A 33 -21.31 22.85 11.11
C SER A 33 -21.49 21.61 10.24
N PHE A 34 -22.74 21.28 9.92
CA PHE A 34 -23.10 20.37 8.83
C PHE A 34 -22.85 21.09 7.51
N ILE A 35 -21.60 21.10 7.04
CA ILE A 35 -21.34 21.37 5.63
C ILE A 35 -21.45 20.02 4.93
N PRO A 36 -22.55 19.72 4.20
CA PRO A 36 -22.54 18.60 3.28
C PRO A 36 -21.42 18.86 2.29
N ASP A 37 -20.47 17.93 2.19
CA ASP A 37 -19.36 17.88 1.22
C ASP A 37 -19.98 17.75 -0.19
N SER A 38 -20.55 18.86 -0.63
CA SER A 38 -21.30 19.07 -1.87
C SER A 38 -20.42 19.82 -2.85
N SER A 39 -19.13 19.46 -2.92
CA SER A 39 -18.31 19.83 -4.05
C SER A 39 -18.42 18.73 -5.11
N PRO A 40 -19.36 18.84 -6.07
CA PRO A 40 -19.44 17.91 -7.20
C PRO A 40 -18.22 17.97 -8.12
N ASN A 41 -17.25 18.87 -7.86
CA ASN A 41 -16.11 19.14 -8.73
C ASN A 41 -14.73 18.92 -8.08
N SER A 42 -14.63 18.28 -6.92
CA SER A 42 -13.30 17.86 -6.46
C SER A 42 -12.81 16.69 -7.33
N HIS A 43 -11.92 16.99 -8.28
CA HIS A 43 -11.20 16.01 -9.08
C HIS A 43 -10.39 15.01 -8.21
N VAL A 44 -10.25 15.31 -6.91
CA VAL A 44 -9.58 14.52 -5.89
C VAL A 44 -10.61 13.94 -4.91
N PRO A 45 -10.84 12.62 -4.90
CA PRO A 45 -11.72 11.98 -3.92
C PRO A 45 -11.20 12.15 -2.49
N SER A 46 -12.10 12.44 -1.56
CA SER A 46 -11.78 12.46 -0.14
C SER A 46 -11.56 11.05 0.39
N LEU A 47 -10.48 10.87 1.15
CA LEU A 47 -10.12 9.60 1.82
C LEU A 47 -10.47 9.62 3.32
N GLN A 48 -11.27 10.58 3.76
CA GLN A 48 -11.73 10.67 5.14
C GLN A 48 -13.05 9.92 5.30
N SER A 49 -13.08 8.94 6.22
CA SER A 49 -14.32 8.29 6.61
C SER A 49 -15.26 9.29 7.28
N TRP A 50 -16.54 9.22 6.90
CA TRP A 50 -17.62 10.04 7.40
C TRP A 50 -18.86 9.16 7.57
N PRO A 51 -19.22 8.76 8.81
CA PRO A 51 -20.37 7.88 9.03
C PRO A 51 -21.71 8.50 8.59
N GLY A 52 -21.80 9.83 8.53
CA GLY A 52 -23.02 10.54 8.19
C GLY A 52 -24.16 10.32 9.18
N GLN A 53 -25.37 10.73 8.79
CA GLN A 53 -26.55 10.68 9.68
C GLN A 53 -27.07 9.27 9.95
N TYR A 54 -26.71 8.30 9.11
CA TYR A 54 -27.14 6.90 9.23
C TYR A 54 -26.08 6.00 9.90
N ASP A 55 -25.05 6.57 10.52
CA ASP A 55 -23.94 5.84 11.16
C ASP A 55 -23.36 4.74 10.26
N PHE A 56 -23.12 5.08 8.99
CA PHE A 56 -22.66 4.14 7.97
C PHE A 56 -21.31 3.55 8.36
N LYS A 57 -21.30 2.22 8.51
CA LYS A 57 -20.12 1.44 8.90
C LYS A 57 -19.91 0.27 7.96
N ILE A 58 -18.64 -0.06 7.75
CA ILE A 58 -18.22 -1.31 7.09
C ILE A 58 -17.42 -2.16 8.06
N SER A 59 -17.57 -3.47 7.96
CA SER A 59 -16.76 -4.44 8.71
C SER A 59 -16.53 -5.69 7.87
N LEU A 60 -15.68 -6.58 8.38
CA LEU A 60 -15.37 -7.85 7.76
C LEU A 60 -15.83 -8.96 8.70
N PRO A 61 -16.19 -10.16 8.19
CA PRO A 61 -16.55 -11.27 9.05
C PRO A 61 -15.38 -11.67 9.94
N ILE A 62 -15.72 -12.03 11.17
CA ILE A 62 -14.77 -12.55 12.16
C ILE A 62 -14.50 -14.03 11.82
N GLY A 63 -13.23 -14.44 11.92
CA GLY A 63 -12.88 -15.85 11.84
C GLY A 63 -12.83 -16.43 10.43
N ASN A 64 -12.24 -15.71 9.46
CA ASN A 64 -11.97 -16.28 8.14
C ASN A 64 -11.08 -17.52 8.24
N LYS A 65 -11.63 -18.68 7.86
CA LYS A 65 -10.93 -19.97 7.86
C LYS A 65 -9.88 -20.05 6.74
N ASP A 66 -10.14 -19.42 5.59
CA ASP A 66 -9.21 -19.43 4.46
C ASP A 66 -8.37 -18.14 4.39
N ARG A 67 -7.43 -18.03 5.33
CA ARG A 67 -6.47 -16.93 5.39
C ARG A 67 -5.51 -16.88 4.20
N ASN A 68 -5.48 -17.93 3.36
CA ASN A 68 -4.66 -17.97 2.16
C ASN A 68 -5.32 -17.18 1.01
N LYS A 69 -6.64 -17.02 1.03
CA LYS A 69 -7.37 -16.26 0.01
C LYS A 69 -7.55 -14.80 0.37
N TRP A 70 -7.80 -14.51 1.64
CA TRP A 70 -7.80 -13.14 2.15
C TRP A 70 -7.57 -13.13 3.67
N CYS A 71 -7.06 -12.04 4.20
CA CYS A 71 -6.93 -11.84 5.64
C CYS A 71 -6.95 -10.36 5.98
N TYR A 72 -7.18 -10.04 7.23
CA TYR A 72 -7.30 -8.67 7.71
C TYR A 72 -6.30 -8.41 8.84
N SER A 73 -5.54 -7.33 8.71
CA SER A 73 -4.65 -6.83 9.76
C SER A 73 -5.40 -5.84 10.63
N MET A 74 -5.58 -6.19 11.90
CA MET A 74 -6.07 -5.26 12.92
C MET A 74 -5.08 -4.12 13.18
N LEU A 75 -3.78 -4.39 13.06
CA LEU A 75 -2.72 -3.42 13.34
C LEU A 75 -2.73 -2.28 12.32
N GLN A 76 -2.98 -2.59 11.06
CA GLN A 76 -2.98 -1.62 9.96
C GLN A 76 -4.39 -1.22 9.49
N ASN A 77 -5.45 -1.81 10.04
CA ASN A 77 -6.81 -1.68 9.52
C ASN A 77 -6.85 -1.94 7.99
N LYS A 78 -6.24 -3.05 7.55
CA LYS A 78 -5.94 -3.31 6.13
C LYS A 78 -6.25 -4.73 5.70
N VAL A 79 -6.92 -4.87 4.56
CA VAL A 79 -7.28 -6.16 3.95
C VAL A 79 -6.23 -6.61 2.95
N TYR A 80 -5.86 -7.88 2.99
CA TYR A 80 -5.01 -8.52 1.99
C TYR A 80 -5.85 -9.58 1.30
N LEU A 81 -5.86 -9.61 -0.03
CA LEU A 81 -6.72 -10.52 -0.79
C LEU A 81 -6.07 -10.98 -2.10
N CYS A 82 -6.40 -12.20 -2.52
CA CYS A 82 -6.08 -12.72 -3.83
C CYS A 82 -6.96 -12.09 -4.91
N PRO A 83 -6.44 -11.90 -6.14
CA PRO A 83 -7.25 -11.41 -7.25
C PRO A 83 -8.38 -12.40 -7.57
N LEU A 84 -9.52 -11.87 -7.99
CA LEU A 84 -10.75 -12.60 -8.35
C LEU A 84 -11.37 -13.46 -7.23
N ILE A 85 -10.92 -13.29 -5.98
CA ILE A 85 -11.53 -13.92 -4.81
C ILE A 85 -12.42 -12.91 -4.09
N ALA A 86 -13.67 -13.31 -3.81
CA ALA A 86 -14.65 -12.46 -3.14
C ALA A 86 -14.26 -12.30 -1.68
N VAL A 87 -14.24 -11.06 -1.23
CA VAL A 87 -14.15 -10.70 0.18
C VAL A 87 -15.52 -10.19 0.61
N PRO A 88 -16.18 -10.86 1.58
CA PRO A 88 -17.41 -10.35 2.17
C PRO A 88 -17.13 -9.08 2.97
N ILE A 89 -17.87 -8.02 2.66
CA ILE A 89 -17.86 -6.74 3.36
C ILE A 89 -19.25 -6.51 3.93
N HIS A 90 -19.34 -6.46 5.24
CA HIS A 90 -20.58 -6.22 5.96
C HIS A 90 -20.84 -4.72 6.05
N VAL A 91 -22.01 -4.31 5.60
CA VAL A 91 -22.53 -2.95 5.65
C VAL A 91 -23.53 -2.86 6.79
N LYS A 92 -23.35 -1.86 7.65
CA LYS A 92 -24.25 -1.55 8.75
C LYS A 92 -24.71 -0.11 8.66
N LEU A 93 -26.01 0.09 8.84
CA LEU A 93 -26.67 1.38 8.98
C LEU A 93 -27.45 1.40 10.30
N LEU A 94 -27.59 2.58 10.90
CA LEU A 94 -28.45 2.81 12.06
C LEU A 94 -29.92 2.55 11.71
N GLN A 95 -30.35 3.05 10.55
CA GLN A 95 -31.67 2.84 9.98
C GLN A 95 -31.51 2.54 8.50
N TRP A 96 -32.21 1.50 8.02
CA TRP A 96 -32.22 1.13 6.61
C TRP A 96 -33.23 1.96 5.84
N PHE A 97 -32.86 2.33 4.62
CA PHE A 97 -33.66 3.12 3.67
C PHE A 97 -33.29 2.68 2.25
N ASP A 98 -34.01 3.20 1.25
CA ASP A 98 -33.65 2.98 -0.15
C ASP A 98 -32.34 3.71 -0.48
N ALA A 99 -31.27 2.93 -0.58
CA ALA A 99 -29.91 3.43 -0.65
C ALA A 99 -29.11 2.69 -1.72
N SER A 100 -28.07 3.33 -2.21
CA SER A 100 -27.07 2.67 -3.05
C SER A 100 -25.66 2.98 -2.55
N ILE A 101 -24.72 2.07 -2.82
CA ILE A 101 -23.31 2.27 -2.51
C ILE A 101 -22.53 2.33 -3.80
N THR A 102 -21.69 3.34 -3.92
CA THR A 102 -20.66 3.39 -4.96
C THR A 102 -19.31 2.98 -4.38
N ILE A 103 -18.59 2.11 -5.08
CA ILE A 103 -17.26 1.63 -4.70
C ILE A 103 -16.25 2.16 -5.72
N THR A 104 -15.33 2.99 -5.24
CA THR A 104 -14.31 3.64 -6.09
C THR A 104 -12.91 3.31 -5.59
N PRO A 105 -12.02 2.74 -6.42
CA PRO A 105 -10.61 2.59 -6.06
C PRO A 105 -9.87 3.92 -6.22
N VAL A 106 -9.06 4.30 -5.22
CA VAL A 106 -8.32 5.57 -5.19
C VAL A 106 -6.89 5.35 -4.70
N PHE A 107 -5.90 5.89 -5.41
CA PHE A 107 -4.51 5.85 -4.95
C PHE A 107 -4.33 6.67 -3.65
N LYS A 108 -3.57 6.12 -2.70
CA LYS A 108 -3.37 6.77 -1.39
C LYS A 108 -2.42 7.96 -1.46
N GLU A 109 -1.35 7.83 -2.25
CA GLU A 109 -0.35 8.88 -2.43
C GLU A 109 -0.93 10.09 -3.16
N SER A 110 -0.73 11.29 -2.61
CA SER A 110 -1.30 12.55 -3.13
C SER A 110 -0.98 12.79 -4.60
N ARG A 111 0.28 12.58 -5.01
CA ARG A 111 0.75 12.75 -6.39
C ARG A 111 0.01 11.88 -7.43
N HIS A 112 -0.60 10.78 -7.02
CA HIS A 112 -1.35 9.87 -7.90
C HIS A 112 -2.86 9.95 -7.66
N ARG A 113 -3.33 10.75 -6.69
CA ARG A 113 -4.73 10.71 -6.24
C ARG A 113 -5.72 11.21 -7.28
N VAL A 114 -5.26 11.94 -8.29
CA VAL A 114 -6.02 12.42 -9.45
C VAL A 114 -6.21 11.32 -10.51
N GLU A 115 -5.32 10.33 -10.56
CA GLU A 115 -5.36 9.24 -11.56
C GLU A 115 -6.39 8.16 -11.20
N ALA A 116 -7.04 7.60 -12.22
CA ALA A 116 -7.90 6.43 -12.07
C ALA A 116 -7.08 5.16 -11.80
N VAL A 117 -7.56 4.31 -10.90
CA VAL A 117 -6.93 3.01 -10.63
C VAL A 117 -7.54 1.96 -11.55
N MET A 118 -6.79 1.55 -12.57
CA MET A 118 -7.24 0.60 -13.59
C MET A 118 -6.53 -0.75 -13.50
N PRO A 119 -7.16 -1.84 -13.99
CA PRO A 119 -6.47 -3.11 -14.23
C PRO A 119 -5.40 -2.96 -15.30
N CYS A 120 -4.35 -3.79 -15.24
CA CYS A 120 -3.39 -3.87 -16.34
C CYS A 120 -3.99 -4.59 -17.55
N PHE A 121 -3.45 -4.29 -18.74
CA PHE A 121 -3.88 -4.86 -20.02
C PHE A 121 -4.08 -6.39 -20.00
N ASN A 122 -3.13 -7.14 -19.42
CA ASN A 122 -3.24 -8.60 -19.33
C ASN A 122 -4.37 -9.08 -18.40
N CYS A 123 -4.70 -8.32 -17.35
CA CYS A 123 -5.82 -8.65 -16.47
C CYS A 123 -7.16 -8.29 -17.11
N LYS A 124 -7.23 -7.20 -17.90
CA LYS A 124 -8.44 -6.82 -18.65
C LYS A 124 -8.91 -7.96 -19.55
N ASN A 125 -7.99 -8.59 -20.28
CA ASN A 125 -8.29 -9.69 -21.22
C ASN A 125 -8.75 -11.00 -20.56
N LYS A 126 -8.77 -11.09 -19.22
CA LYS A 126 -9.20 -12.28 -18.47
C LYS A 126 -10.58 -12.14 -17.85
N VAL A 127 -11.19 -10.97 -18.01
CA VAL A 127 -12.51 -10.63 -17.48
C VAL A 127 -13.43 -10.33 -18.67
N ASN A 128 -14.74 -10.41 -18.47
CA ASN A 128 -15.72 -9.99 -19.48
C ASN A 128 -15.43 -8.55 -19.97
N SER A 129 -15.54 -8.32 -21.29
CA SER A 129 -15.25 -7.04 -21.94
C SER A 129 -15.97 -5.86 -21.30
N ASP A 130 -17.22 -6.07 -20.90
CA ASP A 130 -18.11 -4.98 -20.44
C ASP A 130 -17.68 -4.39 -19.09
N VAL A 131 -16.89 -5.15 -18.31
CA VAL A 131 -16.37 -4.72 -17.00
C VAL A 131 -14.84 -4.76 -16.94
N ALA A 132 -14.17 -4.97 -18.08
CA ALA A 132 -12.73 -5.19 -18.16
C ALA A 132 -11.91 -3.99 -17.66
N ASP A 133 -12.46 -2.77 -17.77
CA ASP A 133 -11.81 -1.56 -17.26
C ASP A 133 -11.97 -1.35 -15.75
N HIS A 134 -12.87 -2.09 -15.10
CA HIS A 134 -13.12 -1.98 -13.68
C HIS A 134 -12.13 -2.83 -12.88
N LEU A 135 -11.40 -2.17 -11.97
CA LEU A 135 -10.55 -2.87 -11.01
C LEU A 135 -11.37 -3.63 -9.96
N VAL A 136 -12.50 -3.06 -9.56
CA VAL A 136 -13.41 -3.58 -8.54
C VAL A 136 -14.58 -4.27 -9.23
N MET A 137 -14.96 -5.44 -8.72
CA MET A 137 -16.15 -6.17 -9.14
C MET A 137 -16.95 -6.60 -7.91
N VAL A 138 -18.25 -6.78 -8.09
CA VAL A 138 -19.16 -7.24 -7.02
C VAL A 138 -19.95 -8.44 -7.52
N GLU A 139 -20.06 -9.48 -6.70
CA GLU A 139 -20.79 -10.71 -7.03
C GLU A 139 -22.17 -10.78 -6.37
N GLY A 140 -23.10 -11.48 -7.03
CA GLY A 140 -24.38 -11.88 -6.44
C GLY A 140 -25.41 -10.74 -6.32
N GLN A 141 -25.17 -9.59 -6.94
CA GLN A 141 -26.06 -8.44 -6.88
C GLN A 141 -26.09 -7.71 -8.22
N GLU A 142 -27.22 -7.09 -8.56
CA GLU A 142 -27.33 -6.23 -9.74
C GLU A 142 -26.45 -4.99 -9.55
N CYS A 143 -25.38 -4.88 -10.31
CA CYS A 143 -24.42 -3.80 -10.19
C CYS A 143 -24.37 -3.00 -11.49
N VAL A 144 -24.28 -1.68 -11.36
CA VAL A 144 -24.07 -0.79 -12.50
C VAL A 144 -22.62 -0.34 -12.51
N TYR A 145 -21.89 -0.79 -13.53
CA TYR A 145 -20.51 -0.40 -13.80
C TYR A 145 -20.53 0.87 -14.66
N LYS A 146 -19.97 1.98 -14.15
CA LYS A 146 -19.97 3.29 -14.83
C LYS A 146 -18.67 4.05 -14.64
N GLN A 147 -18.46 5.06 -15.48
CA GLN A 147 -17.35 6.00 -15.34
C GLN A 147 -17.85 7.35 -14.82
N VAL A 148 -17.20 7.89 -13.79
CA VAL A 148 -17.50 9.20 -13.18
C VAL A 148 -16.20 9.96 -13.01
N ASN A 149 -16.07 11.15 -13.62
CA ASN A 149 -14.85 11.97 -13.56
C ASN A 149 -13.60 11.15 -13.92
N GLU A 150 -13.62 10.45 -15.06
CA GLU A 150 -12.58 9.54 -15.52
C GLU A 150 -12.30 8.31 -14.64
N ARG A 151 -13.07 8.09 -13.56
CA ARG A 151 -12.90 6.95 -12.66
C ARG A 151 -13.95 5.88 -12.90
N TYR A 152 -13.50 4.64 -12.93
CA TYR A 152 -14.36 3.47 -12.98
C TYR A 152 -14.94 3.19 -11.59
N VAL A 153 -16.27 3.26 -11.49
CA VAL A 153 -17.04 3.12 -10.25
C VAL A 153 -18.05 1.99 -10.42
N VAL A 154 -18.23 1.20 -9.36
CA VAL A 154 -19.30 0.20 -9.30
C VAL A 154 -20.39 0.73 -8.38
N SER A 155 -21.61 0.87 -8.89
CA SER A 155 -22.81 1.24 -8.14
C SER A 155 -23.59 -0.02 -7.79
N VAL A 156 -23.93 -0.17 -6.52
CA VAL A 156 -24.61 -1.36 -5.99
C VAL A 156 -25.84 -0.89 -5.21
N PRO A 157 -27.07 -1.30 -5.58
CA PRO A 157 -28.25 -1.05 -4.77
C PRO A 157 -28.10 -1.78 -3.44
N LEU A 158 -28.46 -1.12 -2.34
CA LEU A 158 -28.28 -1.67 -1.02
C LEU A 158 -29.63 -2.20 -0.51
N HIS A 159 -29.65 -3.47 -0.12
CA HIS A 159 -30.84 -4.08 0.48
C HIS A 159 -30.68 -4.23 1.99
N PRO A 160 -31.78 -4.12 2.77
CA PRO A 160 -31.79 -4.46 4.18
C PRO A 160 -31.24 -5.87 4.46
N PRO A 161 -30.68 -6.11 5.65
CA PRO A 161 -30.14 -7.41 6.01
C PRO A 161 -31.26 -8.47 5.99
N PRO A 162 -30.93 -9.72 5.63
CA PRO A 162 -31.86 -10.83 5.77
C PRO A 162 -32.38 -10.95 7.22
N PRO A 163 -33.58 -11.54 7.43
CA PRO A 163 -34.09 -11.78 8.77
C PRO A 163 -33.09 -12.51 9.67
N GLY A 164 -32.82 -11.95 10.85
CA GLY A 164 -31.85 -12.49 11.81
C GLY A 164 -30.42 -11.94 11.67
N GLU A 165 -30.12 -11.17 10.62
CA GLU A 165 -28.84 -10.48 10.46
C GLU A 165 -28.95 -8.98 10.79
N VAL A 166 -27.83 -8.38 11.19
CA VAL A 166 -27.73 -6.94 11.50
C VAL A 166 -27.08 -6.16 10.35
N THR A 167 -26.43 -6.85 9.42
CA THR A 167 -25.60 -6.26 8.36
C THR A 167 -25.93 -6.85 7.01
N SER A 168 -25.95 -6.03 5.97
CA SER A 168 -26.02 -6.51 4.57
C SER A 168 -24.62 -6.85 4.07
N THR A 169 -24.48 -7.84 3.20
CA THR A 169 -23.15 -8.34 2.78
C THR A 169 -22.90 -8.06 1.30
N LEU A 170 -21.80 -7.36 1.01
CA LEU A 170 -21.28 -7.15 -0.35
C LEU A 170 -20.12 -8.11 -0.62
N LEU A 171 -20.13 -8.82 -1.74
CA LEU A 171 -19.05 -9.72 -2.14
C LEU A 171 -18.11 -9.01 -3.13
N VAL A 172 -17.05 -8.38 -2.62
CA VAL A 172 -16.17 -7.51 -3.41
C VAL A 172 -14.93 -8.26 -3.89
N LYS A 173 -14.56 -8.08 -5.16
CA LYS A 173 -13.39 -8.67 -5.83
C LYS A 173 -12.51 -7.61 -6.48
N LEU A 174 -11.23 -7.96 -6.68
CA LEU A 174 -10.29 -7.16 -7.47
C LEU A 174 -9.75 -7.97 -8.65
N SER A 175 -9.73 -7.39 -9.85
CA SER A 175 -9.27 -8.06 -11.08
C SER A 175 -7.73 -8.08 -11.24
N CYS A 176 -7.03 -7.20 -10.53
CA CYS A 176 -5.60 -6.95 -10.76
C CYS A 176 -4.79 -6.92 -9.46
N LEU A 177 -3.58 -7.47 -9.51
CA LEU A 177 -2.63 -7.39 -8.39
C LEU A 177 -2.11 -5.96 -8.26
N GLN A 178 -1.82 -5.55 -7.03
CA GLN A 178 -1.19 -4.25 -6.80
C GLN A 178 0.17 -4.15 -7.50
N SER A 179 0.89 -5.26 -7.69
CA SER A 179 2.20 -5.29 -8.36
C SER A 179 2.17 -5.27 -9.89
N CYS A 180 0.98 -5.32 -10.52
CA CYS A 180 0.87 -5.36 -11.97
C CYS A 180 1.32 -4.05 -12.64
N ILE A 181 2.26 -4.17 -13.58
CA ILE A 181 2.72 -3.07 -14.44
C ILE A 181 1.60 -2.70 -15.41
N GLY A 182 1.42 -1.41 -15.67
CA GLY A 182 0.34 -0.89 -16.51
C GLY A 182 -1.05 -0.91 -15.84
N GLY A 183 -1.12 -1.23 -14.55
CA GLY A 183 -2.31 -1.09 -13.71
C GLY A 183 -1.97 -0.31 -12.42
N PRO A 184 -2.16 -0.90 -11.22
CA PRO A 184 -1.77 -0.21 -9.98
C PRO A 184 -0.26 0.07 -9.87
N ASN A 185 0.60 -0.75 -10.49
CA ASN A 185 2.04 -0.55 -10.59
C ASN A 185 2.75 -0.30 -9.23
N ARG A 186 2.51 -1.18 -8.27
CA ARG A 186 3.02 -1.18 -6.88
C ARG A 186 2.55 0.01 -6.03
N ARG A 187 1.78 0.96 -6.58
CA ARG A 187 1.23 2.09 -5.84
C ARG A 187 0.10 1.62 -4.91
N PRO A 188 0.11 2.01 -3.62
CA PRO A 188 -0.96 1.67 -2.70
C PRO A 188 -2.25 2.41 -3.05
N PHE A 189 -3.37 1.72 -2.97
CA PHE A 189 -4.70 2.26 -3.18
C PHE A 189 -5.66 1.71 -2.12
N CYS A 190 -6.78 2.40 -1.93
CA CYS A 190 -7.86 1.99 -1.03
C CYS A 190 -9.19 1.96 -1.81
N LEU A 191 -10.21 1.36 -1.22
CA LEU A 191 -11.58 1.47 -1.72
C LEU A 191 -12.34 2.51 -0.92
N VAL A 192 -12.97 3.43 -1.61
CA VAL A 192 -13.90 4.41 -1.03
C VAL A 192 -15.32 3.93 -1.31
N PHE A 193 -16.03 3.59 -0.24
CA PHE A 193 -17.45 3.27 -0.25
C PHE A 193 -18.21 4.55 0.05
N THR A 194 -19.06 4.99 -0.88
CA THR A 194 -19.89 6.18 -0.68
C THR A 194 -21.36 5.76 -0.72
N LEU A 195 -22.07 6.04 0.37
CA LEU A 195 -23.49 5.76 0.54
C LEU A 195 -24.30 6.92 -0.04
N HIS A 196 -25.27 6.59 -0.87
CA HIS A 196 -26.17 7.52 -1.53
C HIS A 196 -27.61 7.26 -1.12
N ASP A 197 -28.39 8.33 -0.98
CA ASP A 197 -29.85 8.25 -0.86
C ASP A 197 -30.53 8.05 -2.22
N SER A 198 -31.86 7.88 -2.20
CA SER A 198 -32.69 7.72 -3.41
C SER A 198 -32.67 8.95 -4.32
N SER A 199 -32.26 10.11 -3.82
CA SER A 199 -32.07 11.33 -4.60
C SER A 199 -30.66 11.46 -5.20
N GLY A 200 -29.76 10.52 -4.89
CA GLY A 200 -28.37 10.50 -5.34
C GLY A 200 -27.43 11.38 -4.51
N ASN A 201 -27.87 11.86 -3.34
CA ASN A 201 -27.01 12.65 -2.45
C ASN A 201 -26.10 11.74 -1.63
N VAL A 202 -24.87 12.18 -1.41
CA VAL A 202 -23.90 11.50 -0.56
C VAL A 202 -24.26 11.69 0.91
N VAL A 203 -24.60 10.60 1.59
CA VAL A 203 -25.05 10.59 3.00
C VAL A 203 -24.13 9.80 3.93
N GLY A 204 -23.06 9.21 3.40
CA GLY A 204 -22.01 8.57 4.18
C GLY A 204 -20.81 8.17 3.32
N ARG A 205 -19.65 7.99 3.95
CA ARG A 205 -18.41 7.55 3.33
C ARG A 205 -17.60 6.66 4.26
N GLN A 206 -17.11 5.54 3.76
CA GLN A 206 -16.16 4.67 4.46
C GLN A 206 -14.99 4.32 3.56
N VAL A 207 -13.81 4.20 4.15
CA VAL A 207 -12.58 3.89 3.43
C VAL A 207 -12.00 2.57 3.92
N LEU A 208 -11.69 1.68 3.00
CA LEU A 208 -11.07 0.39 3.27
C LEU A 208 -9.69 0.34 2.64
N ASP A 209 -8.66 0.29 3.50
CA ASP A 209 -7.31 0.02 3.05
C ASP A 209 -7.16 -1.45 2.65
N LEU A 210 -6.50 -1.68 1.51
CA LEU A 210 -6.27 -3.03 1.05
C LEU A 210 -4.98 -3.22 0.27
N LYS A 211 -4.66 -4.48 -0.02
CA LYS A 211 -3.60 -4.90 -0.93
C LYS A 211 -3.99 -6.20 -1.66
N CYS A 212 -4.20 -6.09 -2.98
CA CYS A 212 -4.36 -7.27 -3.83
C CYS A 212 -3.00 -7.93 -4.09
N CYS A 213 -2.80 -9.16 -3.61
CA CYS A 213 -1.54 -9.88 -3.66
C CYS A 213 -1.76 -11.39 -3.81
N ARG A 214 -0.70 -12.14 -4.17
CA ARG A 214 -0.81 -13.60 -4.36
C ARG A 214 -0.82 -14.41 -3.07
N CYS A 215 -0.26 -13.87 -2.00
CA CYS A 215 -0.11 -14.56 -0.71
C CYS A 215 -0.49 -13.61 0.44
N PRO A 216 -1.79 -13.36 0.66
CA PRO A 216 -2.30 -12.42 1.65
C PRO A 216 -1.67 -12.54 3.03
N SER A 217 -1.70 -13.75 3.62
CA SER A 217 -1.17 -13.98 4.97
C SER A 217 0.31 -13.63 5.10
N ARG A 218 1.14 -13.96 4.10
CA ARG A 218 2.58 -13.66 4.12
C ARG A 218 2.81 -12.16 4.03
N ASP A 219 2.14 -11.50 3.10
CA ASP A 219 2.30 -10.06 2.88
C ASP A 219 1.82 -9.26 4.09
N MET A 220 0.70 -9.66 4.70
CA MET A 220 0.18 -9.09 5.95
C MET A 220 1.20 -9.21 7.09
N LEU A 221 1.71 -10.42 7.35
CA LEU A 221 2.69 -10.63 8.43
C LEU A 221 3.97 -9.83 8.22
N ASN A 222 4.43 -9.71 6.98
CA ASN A 222 5.63 -8.94 6.66
C ASN A 222 5.42 -7.44 6.88
N GLU A 223 4.29 -6.89 6.42
CA GLU A 223 3.97 -5.48 6.60
C GLU A 223 3.67 -5.16 8.08
N ASP A 224 2.97 -6.03 8.81
CA ASP A 224 2.72 -5.85 10.24
C ASP A 224 4.04 -5.86 11.04
N LYS A 225 4.97 -6.75 10.70
CA LYS A 225 6.30 -6.79 11.32
C LYS A 225 7.10 -5.52 11.01
N ALA A 226 7.00 -5.02 9.79
CA ALA A 226 7.64 -3.77 9.40
C ALA A 226 7.04 -2.57 10.17
N GLU A 227 5.73 -2.55 10.35
CA GLU A 227 5.01 -1.52 11.08
C GLU A 227 5.32 -1.55 12.58
N GLN A 228 5.35 -2.72 13.20
CA GLN A 228 5.81 -2.88 14.60
C GLN A 228 7.25 -2.39 14.80
N LYS A 229 8.13 -2.59 13.81
CA LYS A 229 9.50 -2.07 13.88
C LYS A 229 9.54 -0.54 13.79
N ARG A 230 8.64 0.07 13.02
CA ARG A 230 8.51 1.53 12.89
C ARG A 230 7.94 2.19 14.16
N GLN A 231 7.00 1.53 14.82
CA GLN A 231 6.35 2.05 16.04
C GLN A 231 7.24 1.92 17.29
N ARG A 232 8.28 1.08 17.26
CA ARG A 232 9.25 1.05 18.35
C ARG A 232 10.07 2.34 18.35
N PRO A 233 10.17 3.05 19.49
CA PRO A 233 11.12 4.14 19.63
C PRO A 233 12.51 3.61 19.27
N SER A 234 13.30 4.38 18.52
CA SER A 234 14.71 4.12 18.35
C SER A 234 15.36 4.15 19.73
N GLN A 235 15.48 2.99 20.38
CA GLN A 235 16.41 2.87 21.50
C GLN A 235 17.79 3.25 20.96
N PRO A 236 18.56 4.09 21.68
CA PRO A 236 19.93 4.36 21.29
C PRO A 236 20.61 3.01 21.13
N ILE A 237 21.20 2.82 19.94
CA ILE A 237 21.95 1.63 19.63
C ILE A 237 23.18 1.67 20.54
N ASN A 238 23.12 0.98 21.68
CA ASN A 238 24.34 0.47 22.29
C ASN A 238 24.80 -0.66 21.37
N ASP A 239 25.69 -0.31 20.42
CA ASP A 239 26.30 -1.18 19.41
C ASP A 239 27.06 -2.39 20.00
N PHE A 240 27.06 -2.55 21.33
CA PHE A 240 27.79 -3.59 22.03
C PHE A 240 27.06 -4.94 22.12
N HIS A 241 25.72 -4.99 22.00
CA HIS A 241 24.96 -6.23 22.24
C HIS A 241 24.38 -6.93 21.00
N GLN A 242 24.53 -6.37 19.79
CA GLN A 242 24.05 -7.04 18.57
C GLN A 242 24.96 -8.19 18.12
N LEU A 243 26.21 -8.24 18.62
CA LEU A 243 27.14 -9.36 18.43
C LEU A 243 26.82 -10.56 19.36
N ASP A 244 26.30 -10.32 20.56
CA ASP A 244 26.03 -11.38 21.54
C ASP A 244 24.81 -12.24 21.17
N ARG A 245 23.80 -11.70 20.51
CA ARG A 245 22.59 -12.49 20.17
C ARG A 245 22.83 -13.46 19.03
N VAL A 246 23.75 -13.13 18.11
CA VAL A 246 24.22 -14.05 17.06
C VAL A 246 25.21 -15.08 17.62
N GLN A 247 25.92 -14.75 18.71
CA GLN A 247 26.81 -15.67 19.42
C GLN A 247 26.07 -16.61 20.39
N ALA A 248 24.98 -16.19 21.03
CA ALA A 248 24.20 -17.02 21.94
C ALA A 248 23.41 -18.13 21.23
N LEU A 249 22.88 -17.86 20.02
CA LEU A 249 22.31 -18.90 19.14
C LEU A 249 23.36 -19.87 18.57
N LYS A 250 24.65 -19.52 18.68
CA LYS A 250 25.77 -20.42 18.32
C LYS A 250 26.36 -21.18 19.52
N ARG A 251 26.01 -20.82 20.76
CA ARG A 251 26.55 -21.48 21.97
C ARG A 251 25.65 -22.60 22.54
N SER A 252 24.39 -22.72 22.09
CA SER A 252 23.47 -23.79 22.51
C SER A 252 23.46 -25.03 21.60
N ALA A 253 24.52 -25.26 20.83
CA ALA A 253 24.77 -26.53 20.15
C ALA A 253 25.99 -27.24 20.76
N ALA A 254 25.92 -27.57 22.06
CA ALA A 254 26.71 -28.66 22.61
C ALA A 254 26.05 -29.99 22.17
N PRO A 255 26.82 -31.01 21.75
CA PRO A 255 26.27 -32.21 21.16
C PRO A 255 25.72 -33.13 22.26
N VAL A 256 24.40 -33.32 22.30
CA VAL A 256 23.84 -34.55 22.88
C VAL A 256 23.94 -35.61 21.80
N ALA A 257 24.69 -36.67 22.09
CA ALA A 257 24.89 -37.81 21.23
C ALA A 257 23.59 -38.61 21.10
N THR A 258 22.93 -38.54 19.93
CA THR A 258 22.07 -39.61 19.43
C THR A 258 22.28 -39.73 17.92
N THR A 259 22.98 -40.80 17.55
CA THR A 259 22.98 -41.54 16.28
C THR A 259 22.27 -40.93 15.06
N GLY A 260 23.08 -40.54 14.07
CA GLY A 260 22.85 -40.81 12.65
C GLY A 260 22.02 -39.80 11.84
N GLU A 261 22.65 -38.83 11.19
CA GLU A 261 22.12 -38.21 9.95
C GLU A 261 23.23 -37.51 9.13
N LYS A 262 23.26 -37.79 7.82
CA LYS A 262 24.34 -37.46 6.87
C LYS A 262 24.39 -35.96 6.54
N LYS A 263 25.52 -35.28 6.80
CA LYS A 263 25.81 -33.93 6.28
C LYS A 263 26.04 -33.97 4.76
N LYS A 264 25.16 -33.28 4.02
CA LYS A 264 25.23 -33.11 2.56
C LYS A 264 26.43 -32.24 2.19
N ARG A 265 27.47 -32.81 1.57
CA ARG A 265 28.58 -32.06 0.97
C ARG A 265 28.05 -31.28 -0.23
N PHE A 266 28.28 -29.96 -0.27
CA PHE A 266 28.02 -29.17 -1.47
C PHE A 266 29.04 -29.55 -2.54
N ASN A 267 28.57 -30.17 -3.62
CA ASN A 267 29.41 -30.60 -4.71
C ASN A 267 29.66 -29.40 -5.64
N ILE A 268 30.83 -28.78 -5.51
CA ILE A 268 31.29 -27.77 -6.48
C ILE A 268 31.67 -28.54 -7.75
N LYS A 269 30.94 -28.34 -8.84
CA LYS A 269 31.32 -28.91 -10.15
C LYS A 269 32.60 -28.21 -10.61
N MET A 270 33.72 -28.91 -10.54
CA MET A 270 35.00 -28.45 -11.10
C MET A 270 35.03 -28.74 -12.61
N GLU A 271 35.61 -27.83 -13.40
CA GLU A 271 35.86 -28.10 -14.82
C GLU A 271 37.01 -29.10 -14.98
N PRO A 272 36.89 -30.11 -15.87
CA PRO A 272 37.94 -31.10 -16.10
C PRO A 272 39.28 -30.44 -16.44
N GLY A 273 40.34 -30.76 -15.68
CA GLY A 273 41.69 -30.20 -15.87
C GLY A 273 42.09 -29.05 -14.93
N THR A 274 41.23 -28.62 -14.00
CA THR A 274 41.55 -27.56 -13.02
C THR A 274 41.88 -28.08 -11.61
N GLU A 275 41.93 -29.40 -11.41
CA GLU A 275 42.03 -30.06 -10.10
C GLU A 275 43.29 -29.66 -9.30
N ASN A 276 44.40 -29.31 -9.98
CA ASN A 276 45.66 -28.92 -9.33
C ASN A 276 45.80 -27.41 -9.06
N ARG A 277 44.80 -26.58 -9.41
CA ARG A 277 44.93 -25.11 -9.32
C ARG A 277 44.53 -24.52 -7.98
N TYR A 278 43.76 -25.25 -7.17
CA TYR A 278 43.21 -24.75 -5.91
C TYR A 278 43.82 -25.48 -4.71
N ARG A 279 44.45 -24.74 -3.80
CA ARG A 279 44.89 -25.25 -2.50
C ARG A 279 43.90 -24.83 -1.43
N SER A 280 43.45 -25.78 -0.61
CA SER A 280 42.73 -25.45 0.62
C SER A 280 43.71 -24.86 1.62
N VAL A 281 43.44 -23.63 2.07
CA VAL A 281 44.23 -22.95 3.10
C VAL A 281 43.38 -22.84 4.36
N THR A 282 43.89 -23.37 5.47
CA THR A 282 43.26 -23.22 6.78
C THR A 282 43.57 -21.83 7.33
N VAL A 283 42.53 -21.05 7.62
CA VAL A 283 42.66 -19.69 8.15
C VAL A 283 42.28 -19.70 9.64
N PRO A 284 43.14 -19.21 10.55
CA PRO A 284 42.79 -19.06 11.95
C PRO A 284 41.57 -18.14 12.12
N VAL A 285 40.73 -18.44 13.11
CA VAL A 285 39.38 -17.87 13.24
C VAL A 285 39.40 -16.35 13.34
N GLU A 286 40.41 -15.80 13.99
CA GLU A 286 40.65 -14.36 14.16
C GLU A 286 40.93 -13.61 12.85
N PHE A 287 41.37 -14.30 11.79
CA PHE A 287 41.69 -13.69 10.49
C PHE A 287 40.62 -13.93 9.42
N VAL A 288 39.60 -14.76 9.68
CA VAL A 288 38.58 -15.12 8.68
C VAL A 288 37.88 -13.89 8.10
N GLY A 289 37.55 -12.90 8.94
CA GLY A 289 36.91 -11.66 8.49
C GLY A 289 37.79 -10.84 7.55
N LYS A 290 39.08 -10.72 7.88
CA LYS A 290 40.08 -10.00 7.08
C LYS A 290 40.31 -10.69 5.74
N VAL A 291 40.50 -12.02 5.76
CA VAL A 291 40.71 -12.82 4.55
C VAL A 291 39.49 -12.77 3.62
N LYS A 292 38.27 -12.86 4.17
CA LYS A 292 37.05 -12.79 3.35
C LYS A 292 36.86 -11.42 2.70
N THR A 293 37.15 -10.35 3.43
CA THR A 293 37.06 -8.98 2.89
C THR A 293 38.07 -8.79 1.75
N TYR A 294 39.30 -9.24 1.96
CA TYR A 294 40.36 -9.19 0.95
C TYR A 294 40.05 -10.03 -0.30
N ILE A 295 39.52 -11.25 -0.16
CA ILE A 295 39.14 -12.07 -1.31
C ILE A 295 38.00 -11.39 -2.10
N ASN A 296 37.01 -10.83 -1.40
CA ASN A 296 35.90 -10.14 -2.06
C ASN A 296 36.36 -8.88 -2.81
N SER A 297 37.35 -8.14 -2.30
CA SER A 297 37.90 -6.99 -3.03
C SER A 297 38.63 -7.43 -4.30
N LEU A 298 39.41 -8.52 -4.24
CA LEU A 298 40.07 -9.08 -5.44
C LEU A 298 39.07 -9.54 -6.50
N ILE A 299 37.97 -10.18 -6.08
CA ILE A 299 36.91 -10.61 -7.01
C ILE A 299 36.22 -9.40 -7.64
N ALA A 300 35.92 -8.37 -6.85
CA ALA A 300 35.31 -7.14 -7.35
C ALA A 300 36.24 -6.43 -8.37
N GLU A 301 37.53 -6.38 -8.09
CA GLU A 301 38.52 -5.77 -8.96
C GLU A 301 38.69 -6.53 -10.29
N ASP A 302 38.74 -7.86 -10.25
CA ASP A 302 38.78 -8.72 -11.44
C ASP A 302 37.48 -8.59 -12.28
N TYR A 303 36.33 -8.44 -11.62
CA TYR A 303 35.04 -8.20 -12.27
C TYR A 303 35.01 -6.84 -13.00
N ILE A 304 35.48 -5.78 -12.34
CA ILE A 304 35.56 -4.44 -12.94
C ILE A 304 36.48 -4.46 -14.16
N ARG A 305 37.66 -5.08 -14.07
CA ARG A 305 38.59 -5.17 -15.20
C ARG A 305 38.01 -5.91 -16.41
N ARG A 306 37.24 -6.98 -16.20
CA ARG A 306 36.65 -7.77 -17.30
C ARG A 306 35.45 -7.09 -17.95
N ASN A 307 34.63 -6.39 -17.18
CA ASN A 307 33.36 -5.85 -17.67
C ASN A 307 33.39 -4.36 -17.99
N GLN A 308 34.41 -3.61 -17.54
CA GLN A 308 34.59 -2.18 -17.82
C GLN A 308 36.08 -1.82 -17.98
N PRO A 309 36.71 -2.17 -19.12
CA PRO A 309 38.15 -1.96 -19.32
C PRO A 309 38.58 -0.48 -19.37
N ASN A 310 37.64 0.46 -19.53
CA ASN A 310 37.92 1.90 -19.69
C ASN A 310 37.72 2.74 -18.40
N ILE A 311 37.44 2.14 -17.25
CA ILE A 311 37.18 2.92 -16.01
C ILE A 311 38.45 3.25 -15.20
N LEU A 312 39.61 2.75 -15.62
CA LEU A 312 40.91 3.00 -14.97
C LEU A 312 41.89 3.77 -15.89
N LEU A 313 41.39 4.71 -16.69
CA LEU A 313 42.22 5.58 -17.56
C LEU A 313 42.20 7.06 -17.16
N PHE A 314 41.82 7.38 -15.93
CA PHE A 314 42.09 8.70 -15.35
C PHE A 314 43.12 8.53 -14.24
N SER A 315 44.36 8.84 -14.56
CA SER A 315 45.43 9.06 -13.57
C SER A 315 45.08 10.29 -12.73
N GLU A 316 45.32 10.23 -11.42
CA GLU A 316 45.03 11.26 -10.42
C GLU A 316 45.88 12.56 -10.55
N ASP A 317 46.44 12.88 -11.74
CA ASP A 317 47.33 14.03 -11.95
C ASP A 317 46.69 15.24 -12.66
N GLU A 318 45.35 15.29 -12.81
CA GLU A 318 44.65 16.52 -13.20
C GLU A 318 43.43 16.78 -12.31
N LEU A 319 43.69 17.31 -11.11
CA LEU A 319 42.79 18.19 -10.34
C LEU A 319 43.56 18.97 -9.27
#